data_AF-A0A1Y6KB03-F1
#
_entry.id   AF-A0A1Y6KB03-F1
#
_cell.length_a   1.000
_cell.length_b   1.000
_cell.length_c   1.000
_cell.angle_alpha   90.00
_cell.angle_beta   90.00
_cell.angle_gamma   90.00
#
_symmetry.space_group_name_H-M   'P 1'
#
loop_
_entity.id
_entity.type
_entity.pdbx_description
1 polymer ?
#
loop_
_entity_poly.entity_id
_entity_poly.type
_entity_poly.pdbx_seq_one_letter_code
_entity_poly.pdbx_strand_id
1 'polypeptide(L)'
;MSISIASLSTADREIVHRALRAAVEGSFFPEWEFQTLFGLERSEVRAIYEAWPSPACNSDQLLAAMVGSLNNLLGYPHQQEDALRQYFPEGCSVLSATLVRLAALNS
;
A
#
# COMPACT_ATOMS: atom_id res chain seq x y z
N MET A 1 -10.89 14.53 -0.96
CA MET A 1 -11.12 13.85 0.34
C MET A 1 -9.76 13.66 0.98
N SER A 2 -9.62 13.73 2.29
CA SER A 2 -8.32 13.60 2.96
C SER A 2 -8.35 12.51 4.02
N ILE A 3 -7.72 11.37 3.74
CA ILE A 3 -7.35 10.41 4.78
C ILE A 3 -6.12 10.94 5.51
N SER A 4 -6.13 10.86 6.84
CA SER A 4 -4.98 11.16 7.68
C SER A 4 -4.40 9.86 8.23
N ILE A 5 -3.07 9.72 8.24
CA ILE A 5 -2.41 8.59 8.92
C ILE A 5 -2.81 8.56 10.40
N ALA A 6 -3.08 9.74 10.99
CA ALA A 6 -3.49 9.87 12.38
C ALA A 6 -4.80 9.12 12.71
N SER A 7 -5.71 8.95 11.74
CA SER A 7 -6.98 8.24 11.94
C SER A 7 -6.85 6.72 11.81
N LEU A 8 -5.71 6.20 11.34
CA LEU A 8 -5.45 4.77 11.31
C LEU A 8 -5.04 4.26 12.68
N SER A 9 -5.52 3.06 13.02
CA SER A 9 -5.02 2.29 14.17
C SER A 9 -3.54 1.94 13.98
N THR A 10 -2.81 1.69 15.07
CA THR A 10 -1.39 1.29 14.99
C THR A 10 -1.21 0.05 14.13
N ALA A 11 -2.10 -0.95 14.26
CA ALA A 11 -2.07 -2.16 13.46
C ALA A 11 -2.29 -1.87 11.96
N ASP A 12 -3.25 -1.01 11.62
CA ASP A 12 -3.48 -0.64 10.21
C ASP A 12 -2.29 0.13 9.62
N ARG A 13 -1.64 0.99 10.40
CA ARG A 13 -0.43 1.70 9.95
C ARG A 13 0.71 0.74 9.65
N GLU A 14 0.89 -0.31 10.45
CA GLU A 14 1.90 -1.33 10.21
C GLU A 14 1.61 -2.14 8.94
N ILE A 15 0.35 -2.53 8.71
CA ILE A 15 -0.06 -3.24 7.50
C ILE A 15 0.12 -2.35 6.25
N VAL A 16 -0.28 -1.08 6.33
CA VAL A 16 -0.07 -0.11 5.25
C VAL A 16 1.42 0.09 4.97
N HIS A 17 2.26 0.23 5.99
CA HIS A 17 3.71 0.38 5.81
C HIS A 17 4.35 -0.83 5.13
N ARG A 18 3.95 -2.04 5.55
CA ARG A 18 4.38 -3.29 4.91
C ARG A 18 3.90 -3.38 3.46
N ALA A 19 2.69 -2.92 3.16
CA ALA A 19 2.15 -2.92 1.80
C ALA A 19 2.88 -1.93 0.89
N LEU A 20 3.20 -0.73 1.40
CA LEU A 20 4.04 0.25 0.70
C LEU A 20 5.42 -0.34 0.39
N ARG A 21 6.05 -0.98 1.39
CA ARG A 21 7.33 -1.67 1.23
C ARG A 21 7.25 -2.76 0.16
N ALA A 22 6.25 -3.64 0.24
CA ALA A 22 6.05 -4.74 -0.70
C ALA A 22 5.87 -4.22 -2.13
N ALA A 23 5.10 -3.15 -2.34
CA ALA A 23 4.92 -2.56 -3.65
C ALA A 23 6.23 -2.02 -4.25
N VAL A 24 7.06 -1.38 -3.42
CA VAL A 24 8.28 -0.70 -3.87
C VAL A 24 9.45 -1.68 -4.04
N GLU A 25 9.65 -2.59 -3.09
CA GLU A 25 10.79 -3.50 -3.03
C GLU A 25 10.50 -4.88 -3.63
N GLY A 26 9.23 -5.27 -3.70
CA GLY A 26 8.82 -6.55 -4.28
C GLY A 26 8.79 -6.54 -5.80
N SER A 27 8.89 -7.73 -6.38
CA SER A 27 8.83 -7.98 -7.83
C SER A 27 7.39 -8.14 -8.36
N PHE A 28 6.39 -7.60 -7.65
CA PHE A 28 4.96 -7.79 -7.96
C PHE A 28 4.50 -6.98 -9.16
N PHE A 29 5.09 -5.80 -9.34
CA PHE A 29 4.69 -4.83 -10.35
C PHE A 29 5.89 -4.54 -11.25
N PRO A 30 5.79 -4.74 -12.57
CA PRO A 30 6.85 -4.31 -13.48
C PRO A 30 6.86 -2.77 -13.59
N GLU A 31 8.02 -2.20 -13.86
CA GLU A 31 8.20 -0.73 -13.84
C GLU A 31 7.25 0.01 -14.79
N TRP A 32 7.07 -0.52 -16.00
CA TRP A 32 6.22 0.09 -17.02
C TRP A 32 4.73 0.12 -16.65
N GLU A 33 4.28 -0.78 -15.76
CA GLU A 33 2.88 -0.87 -15.35
C GLU A 33 2.62 -0.13 -14.03
N PHE A 34 3.67 0.15 -13.26
CA PHE A 34 3.57 0.71 -11.91
C PHE A 34 2.76 2.02 -11.88
N GLN A 35 3.12 2.97 -12.74
CA GLN A 35 2.41 4.25 -12.86
C GLN A 35 0.94 4.06 -13.25
N THR A 36 0.63 3.09 -14.11
CA THR A 36 -0.76 2.82 -14.54
C THR A 36 -1.59 2.24 -13.39
N LEU A 37 -1.00 1.38 -12.55
CA LEU A 37 -1.69 0.75 -11.42
C LEU A 37 -1.88 1.68 -10.21
N PHE A 38 -0.93 2.58 -9.98
CA PHE A 38 -0.90 3.44 -8.79
C PHE A 38 -1.35 4.88 -9.07
N GLY A 39 -1.26 5.34 -10.33
CA GLY A 39 -1.33 6.76 -10.65
C GLY A 39 -0.14 7.56 -10.12
N LEU A 40 0.92 6.88 -9.68
CA LEU A 40 2.14 7.42 -9.07
C LEU A 40 3.35 6.66 -9.60
N GLU A 41 4.48 7.34 -9.71
CA GLU A 41 5.76 6.67 -9.98
C GLU A 41 6.21 5.82 -8.79
N ARG A 42 6.98 4.75 -9.04
CA ARG A 42 7.53 3.92 -7.96
C ARG A 42 8.38 4.74 -6.99
N SER A 43 9.09 5.75 -7.47
CA SER A 43 9.87 6.67 -6.64
C SER A 43 9.00 7.51 -5.70
N GLU A 44 7.79 7.87 -6.10
CA GLU A 44 6.86 8.62 -5.24
C GLU A 44 6.33 7.73 -4.12
N VAL A 45 5.93 6.50 -4.44
CA VAL A 45 5.52 5.51 -3.42
C VAL A 45 6.69 5.16 -2.49
N ARG A 46 7.92 5.07 -3.02
CA ARG A 46 9.15 4.89 -2.23
C ARG A 46 9.37 6.03 -1.24
N ALA A 47 9.22 7.28 -1.67
CA ALA A 47 9.37 8.43 -0.78
C ALA A 47 8.34 8.41 0.37
N ILE A 48 7.10 7.97 0.08
CA ILE A 48 6.06 7.80 1.10
C ILE A 48 6.42 6.65 2.07
N TYR A 49 6.90 5.52 1.55
CA TYR A 49 7.37 4.38 2.34
C TYR A 49 8.49 4.77 3.30
N GLU A 50 9.51 5.47 2.81
CA GLU A 50 10.72 5.84 3.57
C GLU A 50 10.42 6.91 4.63
N ALA A 51 9.45 7.80 4.39
CA ALA A 51 9.06 8.86 5.31
C ALA A 51 7.91 8.46 6.27
N TRP A 52 7.45 7.20 6.22
CA TRP A 52 6.36 6.72 7.07
C TRP A 52 6.73 6.78 8.57
N PRO A 53 5.83 7.20 9.47
CA PRO A 53 4.40 7.49 9.28
C PRO A 53 4.08 8.97 9.04
N SER A 54 5.03 9.81 8.63
CA SER A 54 4.82 11.25 8.43
C SER A 54 5.38 11.75 7.09
N PRO A 55 4.94 11.17 5.95
CA PRO A 55 5.40 11.58 4.62
C PRO A 55 4.95 13.00 4.29
N ALA A 56 5.87 13.78 3.73
CA ALA A 56 5.59 15.13 3.22
C ALA A 56 4.98 15.04 1.81
N CYS A 57 3.71 14.63 1.71
CA CYS A 57 2.97 14.54 0.45
C CYS A 57 1.53 15.05 0.63
N ASN A 58 0.83 15.30 -0.47
CA ASN A 58 -0.58 15.70 -0.41
C ASN A 58 -1.49 14.49 -0.10
N SER A 59 -2.73 14.76 0.29
CA SER A 59 -3.69 13.72 0.68
C SER A 59 -4.00 12.74 -0.44
N ASP A 60 -4.00 13.19 -1.68
CA ASP A 60 -4.38 12.36 -2.83
C ASP A 60 -3.25 11.39 -3.19
N GLN A 61 -1.99 11.84 -3.16
CA GLN A 61 -0.81 10.98 -3.29
C GLN A 61 -0.74 9.96 -2.15
N LEU A 62 -0.97 10.41 -0.91
CA LEU A 62 -0.99 9.51 0.24
C LEU A 62 -2.07 8.43 0.07
N LEU A 63 -3.29 8.83 -0.30
CA LEU A 63 -4.40 7.91 -0.51
C LEU A 63 -4.11 6.93 -1.65
N ALA A 64 -3.62 7.42 -2.79
CA ALA A 64 -3.29 6.60 -3.96
C ALA A 64 -2.20 5.56 -3.63
N ALA A 65 -1.16 5.95 -2.89
CA ALA A 65 -0.12 5.02 -2.46
C ALA A 65 -0.68 3.95 -1.50
N MET A 66 -1.44 4.36 -0.48
CA MET A 66 -2.00 3.42 0.52
C MET A 66 -3.01 2.44 -0.09
N VAL A 67 -3.98 2.95 -0.84
CA VAL A 67 -5.03 2.14 -1.47
C VAL A 67 -4.45 1.32 -2.61
N GLY A 68 -3.59 1.91 -3.45
CA GLY A 68 -2.90 1.21 -4.53
C GLY A 68 -2.08 0.04 -4.02
N SER A 69 -1.28 0.24 -2.96
CA SER A 69 -0.50 -0.86 -2.37
C SER A 69 -1.38 -1.97 -1.82
N LEU A 70 -2.41 -1.66 -1.04
CA LEU A 70 -3.30 -2.69 -0.49
C LEU A 70 -4.10 -3.42 -1.56
N ASN A 71 -4.72 -2.68 -2.48
CA ASN A 71 -5.61 -3.22 -3.51
C ASN A 71 -4.85 -4.02 -4.57
N ASN A 72 -3.73 -3.47 -5.08
CA ASN A 72 -2.99 -4.13 -6.15
C ASN A 72 -2.29 -5.39 -5.64
N LEU A 73 -1.84 -5.45 -4.38
CA LEU A 73 -1.31 -6.68 -3.77
C LEU A 73 -2.38 -7.74 -3.44
N LEU A 74 -3.66 -7.37 -3.42
CA LEU A 74 -4.77 -8.34 -3.29
C LEU A 74 -5.16 -8.93 -4.64
N GLY A 75 -5.15 -8.11 -5.69
CA GLY A 75 -5.46 -8.53 -7.06
C GLY A 75 -4.28 -9.19 -7.78
N TYR A 76 -3.04 -8.86 -7.37
CA TYR A 76 -1.81 -9.49 -7.83
C TYR A 76 -1.23 -10.29 -6.67
N PRO A 77 -1.25 -11.61 -6.81
CA PRO A 77 0.03 -12.21 -7.10
C PRO A 77 -0.14 -13.09 -8.33
N HIS A 78 0.37 -12.66 -9.47
CA HIS A 78 0.56 -13.54 -10.61
C HIS A 78 1.58 -14.63 -10.23
N GLN A 79 1.15 -15.64 -9.46
CA GLN A 79 1.98 -16.74 -8.96
C GLN A 79 3.12 -16.29 -8.01
N GLN A 80 2.95 -15.15 -7.33
CA GLN A 80 3.92 -14.57 -6.41
C GLN A 80 3.47 -14.63 -4.93
N GLU A 81 2.60 -15.57 -4.59
CA GLU A 81 2.08 -15.75 -3.22
C GLU A 81 3.22 -15.95 -2.22
N ASP A 82 4.26 -16.70 -2.61
CA ASP A 82 5.42 -16.94 -1.76
C ASP A 82 6.27 -15.69 -1.55
N ALA A 83 6.42 -14.84 -2.58
CA ALA A 83 7.07 -13.54 -2.42
C ALA A 83 6.22 -12.63 -1.52
N LEU A 84 4.90 -12.65 -1.67
CA LEU A 84 3.99 -11.86 -0.85
C LEU A 84 4.01 -12.31 0.62
N ARG A 85 4.14 -13.63 0.87
CA ARG A 85 4.30 -14.20 2.21
C ARG A 85 5.56 -13.74 2.94
N GLN A 86 6.62 -13.30 2.24
CA GLN A 86 7.78 -12.69 2.88
C GLN A 86 7.42 -11.36 3.56
N TYR A 87 6.44 -10.64 3.00
CA TYR A 87 5.92 -9.41 3.57
C TYR A 87 4.72 -9.65 4.49
N PHE A 88 3.91 -10.68 4.21
CA PHE A 88 2.68 -11.04 4.92
C PHE A 88 2.59 -12.54 5.22
N PRO A 89 3.35 -13.06 6.20
CA PRO A 89 3.29 -14.47 6.59
C PRO A 89 1.89 -14.96 6.98
N GLU A 90 1.07 -14.05 7.53
CA GLU A 90 -0.32 -14.29 7.91
C GLU A 90 -1.31 -14.35 6.73
N GLY A 91 -0.83 -14.08 5.51
CA GLY A 91 -1.60 -14.16 4.26
C GLY A 91 -2.36 -12.89 3.89
N CYS A 92 -3.01 -12.90 2.72
CA CYS A 92 -3.61 -11.70 2.12
C CYS A 92 -4.90 -11.23 2.82
N SER A 93 -5.45 -12.00 3.75
CA SER A 93 -6.67 -11.62 4.48
C SER A 93 -6.50 -10.32 5.26
N VAL A 94 -5.30 -10.06 5.80
CA VAL A 94 -5.01 -8.81 6.53
C VAL A 94 -4.98 -7.60 5.62
N LEU A 95 -4.52 -7.75 4.37
CA LEU A 95 -4.56 -6.68 3.37
C LEU A 95 -6.01 -6.30 3.05
N SER A 96 -6.86 -7.29 2.81
CA SER A 96 -8.28 -7.10 2.50
C SER A 96 -9.03 -6.45 3.67
N ALA A 97 -8.83 -6.95 4.89
CA ALA A 97 -9.46 -6.39 6.07
C ALA A 97 -9.02 -4.94 6.33
N THR A 98 -7.73 -4.63 6.09
CA THR A 98 -7.19 -3.27 6.23
C THR A 98 -7.76 -2.34 5.17
N LEU A 99 -7.84 -2.77 3.91
CA LEU A 99 -8.44 -2.00 2.82
C LEU A 99 -9.90 -1.62 3.10
N VAL A 100 -10.70 -2.57 3.62
CA VAL A 100 -12.09 -2.31 4.02
C VAL A 100 -12.17 -1.23 5.12
N ARG A 101 -11.29 -1.29 6.13
CA ARG A 101 -11.23 -0.27 7.19
C ARG A 101 -10.81 1.09 6.65
N LEU A 102 -9.83 1.15 5.74
CA LEU A 102 -9.45 2.40 5.08
C LEU A 102 -10.60 3.00 4.27
N ALA A 103 -11.34 2.19 3.51
CA ALA A 103 -12.48 2.64 2.72
C ALA A 103 -13.58 3.24 3.61
N ALA A 104 -13.82 2.66 4.80
CA ALA A 104 -14.77 3.18 5.77
C ALA A 104 -14.36 4.54 6.38
N LEU A 105 -13.07 4.90 6.36
CA LEU A 105 -12.57 6.21 6.80
C LEU A 105 -12.66 7.29 5.71
N ASN A 106 -12.94 6.88 4.46
CA ASN A 106 -13.06 7.76 3.29
C ASN A 106 -14.52 8.01 2.86
N SER A 107 -15.49 7.53 3.66
CA SER A 107 -16.93 7.67 3.40
C SER A 107 -17.59 8.73 4.26
#